data_AF-A0A9D4JVI1-F1
#
_entry.id   AF-A0A9D4JVI1-F1
#
_cell.length_a   1.000
_cell.length_b   1.000
_cell.length_c   1.000
_cell.angle_alpha   90.00
_cell.angle_beta   90.00
_cell.angle_gamma   90.00
#
_symmetry.space_group_name_H-M   'P 1'
#
loop_
_entity.id
_entity.type
_entity.pdbx_description
1 polymer ?
#
loop_
_entity_poly.entity_id
_entity_poly.type
_entity_poly.pdbx_seq_one_letter_code
_entity_poly.pdbx_strand_id
1 'polypeptide(L)'
;MYYLIFYCLAGYCDKHKNEELTFYCRTCQYPVCMRCRLTTHEDHTTEDLVDFASRTRRDLNVALDENKGFRFHMLNEIEELRVYAEKTNEAKNEITKLVSGRREQFHKAIDRVCDAMLSKLETEVEREQERVVEDKDAVERDMLTLSQKIATANQMADFGSDIEVVRCRHDILGSLKLAKKEVPLSMTGIKLNIEFTFQTQAEMSLRYLVGRLSTDLTPPRYISVSEVATFRVENTSDVINSICPSMDDKCWVACGWKSEVFLFDRFGQRVRTKSLGRDVDCLAIDSDGNAYVSCREEHSVKRFDRNFRRRMATLNIEYPRGIATTNDN
;
A
#
# COMPACT_ATOMS: atom_id res chain seq x y z
N MET A 1 -6.13 52.09 38.68
CA MET A 1 -6.65 52.29 40.04
C MET A 1 -8.08 52.82 39.89
N TYR A 2 -9.07 51.92 39.85
CA TYR A 2 -10.49 52.28 39.84
C TYR A 2 -11.18 51.44 40.91
N TYR A 3 -11.34 52.02 42.10
CA TYR A 3 -12.15 51.46 43.17
C TYR A 3 -13.62 51.66 42.79
N LEU A 4 -14.26 50.62 42.26
CA LEU A 4 -15.72 50.57 42.18
C LEU A 4 -16.24 50.25 43.59
N ILE A 5 -16.67 51.30 44.28
CA ILE A 5 -17.51 51.20 45.48
C ILE A 5 -18.81 50.52 45.04
N PHE A 6 -18.97 49.23 45.38
CA PHE A 6 -20.23 48.52 45.22
C PHE A 6 -21.23 49.11 46.22
N TYR A 7 -22.07 50.04 45.76
CA TYR A 7 -23.32 50.34 46.43
C TYR A 7 -24.17 49.06 46.40
N CYS A 8 -24.39 48.46 47.57
CA CYS A 8 -25.33 47.36 47.73
C CYS A 8 -26.73 47.94 47.50
N LEU A 9 -27.28 47.82 46.29
CA LEU A 9 -28.69 48.09 46.06
C LEU A 9 -29.48 47.09 46.92
N ALA A 10 -30.13 47.56 47.98
CA ALA A 10 -31.00 46.71 48.79
C ALA A 10 -32.15 46.18 47.91
N GLY A 11 -32.24 44.85 47.81
CA GLY A 11 -33.39 44.20 47.19
C GLY A 11 -34.55 44.21 48.18
N TYR A 12 -35.70 44.73 47.78
CA TYR A 12 -36.92 44.75 48.60
C TYR A 12 -37.81 43.55 48.27
N CYS A 13 -38.59 43.10 49.25
CA CYS A 13 -39.50 41.98 49.07
C CYS A 13 -40.72 42.36 48.22
N ASP A 14 -41.02 41.56 47.20
CA ASP A 14 -42.17 41.78 46.31
C ASP A 14 -43.53 41.78 47.05
N LYS A 15 -43.65 40.97 48.12
CA LYS A 15 -44.87 40.88 48.95
C LYS A 15 -44.92 41.95 50.03
N HIS A 16 -43.75 42.39 50.50
CA HIS A 16 -43.61 43.34 51.59
C HIS A 16 -42.72 44.49 51.13
N LYS A 17 -43.32 45.44 50.41
CA LYS A 17 -42.60 46.47 49.63
C LYS A 17 -41.60 47.34 50.39
N ASN A 18 -41.72 47.41 51.72
CA ASN A 18 -40.84 48.21 52.59
C ASN A 18 -39.85 47.33 53.39
N GLU A 19 -39.83 46.02 53.17
CA GLU A 19 -38.97 45.07 53.88
C GLU A 19 -37.82 44.65 52.98
N GLU A 20 -36.58 44.78 53.47
CA GLU A 20 -35.38 44.35 52.77
C GLU A 20 -35.22 42.82 52.83
N LEU A 21 -34.72 42.25 51.73
CA LEU A 21 -34.32 40.85 51.65
C LEU A 21 -33.02 40.67 52.45
N THR A 22 -33.12 39.95 53.57
CA THR A 22 -32.03 39.80 54.55
C THR A 22 -31.68 38.34 54.83
N PHE A 23 -32.54 37.40 54.43
CA PHE A 23 -32.33 35.96 54.62
C PHE A 23 -32.33 35.20 53.29
N TYR A 24 -31.66 34.06 53.24
CA TYR A 24 -31.81 33.08 52.17
C TYR A 24 -32.55 31.85 52.69
N CYS A 25 -33.65 31.47 52.03
CA CYS A 25 -34.38 30.25 52.34
C CYS A 25 -33.79 29.08 51.55
N ARG A 26 -33.15 28.11 52.22
CA ARG A 26 -32.56 26.92 51.58
C ARG A 26 -33.59 26.00 50.96
N THR A 27 -34.74 25.85 51.61
CA THR A 27 -35.82 24.97 51.14
C THR A 27 -36.42 25.47 49.82
N CYS A 28 -36.60 26.79 49.69
CA CYS A 28 -37.17 27.42 48.49
C CYS A 28 -36.12 27.94 47.51
N GLN A 29 -34.84 27.88 47.88
CA GLN A 29 -33.68 28.39 47.13
C GLN A 29 -33.82 29.85 46.68
N TYR A 30 -34.35 30.72 47.54
CA TYR A 30 -34.64 32.12 47.19
C TYR A 30 -34.47 33.06 48.39
N PRO A 31 -34.02 34.32 48.18
CA PRO A 31 -33.92 35.33 49.24
C PRO A 31 -35.29 35.77 49.77
N VAL A 32 -35.42 35.96 51.08
CA VAL A 32 -36.67 36.34 51.76
C VAL A 32 -36.41 37.45 52.79
N CYS A 33 -37.43 38.29 53.06
CA CYS A 33 -37.38 39.27 54.15
C CYS A 33 -37.79 38.65 55.49
N MET A 34 -37.59 39.38 56.59
CA MET A 34 -37.93 38.91 57.95
C MET A 34 -39.41 38.51 58.07
N ARG A 35 -40.32 39.26 57.46
CA ARG A 35 -41.76 38.96 57.53
C ARG A 35 -42.13 37.69 56.77
N CYS A 36 -41.49 37.41 55.63
CA CYS A 36 -41.67 36.14 54.91
C CYS A 36 -41.11 34.96 55.72
N ARG A 37 -39.98 35.15 56.41
CA ARG A 37 -39.37 34.15 57.29
C ARG A 37 -40.30 33.72 58.43
N LEU A 38 -41.03 34.67 59.04
CA LEU A 38 -41.95 34.40 60.17
C LEU A 38 -43.36 33.97 59.75
N THR A 39 -43.66 33.89 58.45
CA THR A 39 -45.01 33.58 57.96
C THR A 39 -44.98 32.41 56.99
N THR A 40 -44.66 32.67 55.73
CA THR A 40 -44.72 31.63 54.67
C THR A 40 -43.51 30.70 54.67
N HIS A 41 -42.44 31.02 55.42
CA HIS A 41 -41.22 30.22 55.53
C HIS A 41 -40.88 29.87 56.98
N GLU A 42 -41.87 29.86 57.89
CA GLU A 42 -41.68 29.61 59.32
C GLU A 42 -40.98 28.25 59.57
N ASP A 43 -41.40 27.22 58.85
CA ASP A 43 -40.86 25.85 58.95
C ASP A 43 -39.69 25.57 57.98
N HIS A 44 -39.22 26.58 57.23
CA HIS A 44 -38.14 26.41 56.27
C HIS A 44 -36.78 26.77 56.86
N THR A 45 -35.73 26.04 56.43
CA THR A 45 -34.36 26.36 56.84
C THR A 45 -33.92 27.66 56.18
N THR A 46 -33.62 28.67 57.00
CA THR A 46 -33.17 30.00 56.57
C THR A 46 -31.82 30.34 57.18
N GLU A 47 -31.02 31.12 56.46
CA GLU A 47 -29.72 31.63 56.90
C GLU A 47 -29.57 33.10 56.49
N ASP A 48 -28.56 33.79 57.03
CA ASP A 48 -28.26 35.17 56.65
C ASP A 48 -27.85 35.27 55.16
N LEU A 49 -28.45 36.23 54.45
CA LEU A 49 -28.26 36.39 53.01
C LEU A 49 -26.82 36.81 52.67
N VAL A 50 -26.18 37.64 53.49
CA VAL A 50 -24.81 38.13 53.25
C VAL A 50 -23.80 37.01 53.43
N ASP A 51 -24.00 36.16 54.45
CA ASP A 51 -23.17 34.99 54.69
C ASP A 51 -23.32 33.94 53.58
N PHE A 52 -24.55 33.65 53.17
CA PHE A 52 -24.81 32.75 52.05
C PHE A 52 -24.19 33.27 50.75
N ALA A 53 -24.42 34.55 50.41
CA ALA A 53 -23.83 35.18 49.23
C ALA A 53 -22.29 35.14 49.26
N SER A 54 -21.67 35.29 50.43
CA SER A 54 -20.21 35.23 50.57
C SER A 54 -19.66 33.81 50.36
N ARG A 55 -20.36 32.77 50.83
CA ARG A 55 -20.02 31.36 50.51
C ARG A 55 -20.20 31.07 49.02
N THR A 56 -21.36 31.41 48.46
CA THR A 56 -21.66 31.19 47.04
C THR A 56 -20.66 31.91 46.13
N ARG A 57 -20.23 33.14 46.47
CA ARG A 57 -19.14 33.84 45.75
C ARG A 57 -17.82 33.08 45.81
N ARG A 58 -17.47 32.47 46.94
CA ARG A 58 -16.25 31.65 47.06
C ARG A 58 -16.33 30.43 46.16
N ASP A 59 -17.44 29.69 46.22
CA ASP A 59 -17.64 28.48 45.43
C ASP A 59 -17.65 28.79 43.93
N LEU A 60 -18.31 29.89 43.53
CA LEU A 60 -18.27 30.42 42.17
C LEU A 60 -16.85 30.76 41.73
N ASN A 61 -16.06 31.42 42.58
CA ASN A 61 -14.69 31.78 42.23
C ASN A 61 -13.78 30.55 42.05
N VAL A 62 -13.93 29.52 42.91
CA VAL A 62 -13.22 28.24 42.74
C VAL A 62 -13.57 27.60 41.40
N ALA A 63 -14.88 27.45 41.12
CA ALA A 63 -15.33 26.89 39.84
C ALA A 63 -14.86 27.72 38.64
N LEU A 64 -14.86 29.06 38.75
CA LEU A 64 -14.36 29.95 37.70
C LEU A 64 -12.86 29.77 37.47
N ASP A 65 -12.06 29.61 38.51
CA ASP A 65 -10.60 29.44 38.39
C ASP A 65 -10.24 28.08 37.78
N GLU A 66 -10.94 27.01 38.15
CA GLU A 66 -10.83 25.70 37.50
C GLU A 66 -11.17 25.78 36.01
N ASN A 67 -12.28 26.43 35.65
CA ASN A 67 -12.70 26.59 34.27
C ASN A 67 -11.76 27.50 33.46
N LYS A 68 -11.14 28.52 34.09
CA LYS A 68 -10.09 29.32 33.44
C LYS A 68 -8.86 28.46 33.13
N GLY A 69 -8.46 27.58 34.05
CA GLY A 69 -7.38 26.61 33.82
C GLY A 69 -7.70 25.66 32.68
N PHE A 70 -8.89 25.06 32.68
CA PHE A 70 -9.33 24.19 31.59
C PHE A 70 -9.41 24.93 30.24
N ARG A 71 -9.92 26.17 30.23
CA ARG A 71 -9.92 27.02 29.03
C ARG A 71 -8.51 27.28 28.50
N PHE A 72 -7.53 27.48 29.38
CA PHE A 72 -6.14 27.64 28.97
C PHE A 72 -5.58 26.36 28.32
N HIS A 73 -5.87 25.18 28.87
CA HIS A 73 -5.50 23.91 28.25
C HIS A 73 -6.14 23.73 26.87
N MET A 74 -7.43 24.05 26.71
CA MET A 74 -8.09 24.00 25.40
C MET A 74 -7.46 24.95 24.38
N LEU A 75 -7.06 26.16 24.80
CA LEU A 75 -6.36 27.10 23.90
C LEU A 75 -5.01 26.55 23.44
N ASN A 76 -4.27 25.88 24.32
CA ASN A 76 -3.02 25.21 23.95
C ASN A 76 -3.27 24.05 22.97
N GLU A 77 -4.29 23.23 23.24
CA GLU A 77 -4.68 22.12 22.35
C GLU A 77 -5.04 22.63 20.94
N ILE A 78 -5.77 23.73 20.84
CA ILE A 78 -6.10 24.37 19.55
C ILE A 78 -4.83 24.74 18.78
N GLU A 79 -3.82 25.30 19.46
CA GLU A 79 -2.56 25.68 18.82
C GLU A 79 -1.72 24.44 18.44
N GLU A 80 -1.69 23.40 19.27
CA GLU A 80 -1.04 22.12 18.94
C GLU A 80 -1.66 21.47 17.70
N LEU A 81 -2.99 21.44 17.62
CA LEU A 81 -3.73 20.92 16.46
C LEU A 81 -3.46 21.76 15.20
N ARG A 82 -3.35 23.09 15.34
CA ARG A 82 -2.99 23.98 14.23
C ARG A 82 -1.60 23.66 13.68
N VAL A 83 -0.60 23.53 14.56
CA VAL A 83 0.78 23.16 14.17
C VAL A 83 0.80 21.77 13.53
N TYR A 84 0.03 20.81 14.06
CA TYR A 84 -0.09 19.47 13.48
C TYR A 84 -0.69 19.50 12.06
N ALA A 85 -1.73 20.31 11.83
CA ALA A 85 -2.33 20.49 10.52
C ALA A 85 -1.33 21.08 9.51
N GLU A 86 -0.55 22.08 9.92
CA GLU A 86 0.49 22.69 9.09
C GLU A 86 1.57 21.67 8.71
N LYS A 87 2.11 20.93 9.68
CA LYS A 87 3.09 19.85 9.44
C LYS A 87 2.57 18.77 8.51
N THR A 88 1.30 18.41 8.64
CA THR A 88 0.66 17.42 7.75
C THR A 88 0.61 17.93 6.31
N ASN A 89 0.33 19.22 6.12
CA ASN A 89 0.32 19.84 4.80
C ASN A 89 1.74 19.99 4.20
N GLU A 90 2.74 20.32 5.02
CA GLU A 90 4.14 20.33 4.62
C GLU A 90 4.60 18.94 4.17
N ALA A 91 4.33 17.90 4.97
CA ALA A 91 4.65 16.52 4.62
C ALA A 91 3.98 16.08 3.31
N LYS A 92 2.71 16.45 3.10
CA LYS A 92 1.99 16.23 1.84
C LYS A 92 2.71 16.90 0.66
N ASN A 93 3.11 18.17 0.80
CA ASN A 93 3.78 18.91 -0.27
C ASN A 93 5.13 18.29 -0.63
N GLU A 94 5.92 17.90 0.38
CA GLU A 94 7.21 17.25 0.16
C GLU A 94 7.07 15.87 -0.50
N ILE A 95 6.15 15.02 -0.02
CA ILE A 95 5.88 13.71 -0.63
C ILE A 95 5.38 13.89 -2.08
N THR A 96 4.55 14.91 -2.34
CA THR A 96 4.08 15.23 -3.70
C THR A 96 5.24 15.57 -4.64
N LYS A 97 6.21 16.38 -4.18
CA LYS A 97 7.43 16.69 -4.94
C LYS A 97 8.26 15.43 -5.20
N LEU A 98 8.45 14.58 -4.20
CA LEU A 98 9.22 13.34 -4.34
C LEU A 98 8.60 12.39 -5.35
N VAL A 99 7.29 12.15 -5.26
CA VAL A 99 6.56 11.29 -6.21
C VAL A 99 6.62 11.86 -7.63
N SER A 100 6.44 13.18 -7.78
CA SER A 100 6.51 13.84 -9.09
C SER A 100 7.92 13.79 -9.70
N GLY A 101 8.96 14.03 -8.90
CA GLY A 101 10.34 13.93 -9.37
C GLY A 101 10.72 12.50 -9.73
N ARG A 102 10.26 11.50 -8.96
CA ARG A 102 10.47 10.09 -9.27
C ARG A 102 9.78 9.69 -10.58
N ARG A 103 8.54 10.15 -10.81
CA ARG A 103 7.83 9.97 -12.08
C ARG A 103 8.65 10.47 -13.26
N GLU A 104 9.17 11.70 -13.18
CA GLU A 104 9.94 12.29 -14.28
C GLU A 104 11.23 11.51 -14.56
N GLN A 105 11.91 11.01 -13.52
CA GLN A 105 13.08 10.14 -13.69
C GLN A 105 12.75 8.84 -14.44
N PHE A 106 11.62 8.21 -14.10
CA PHE A 106 11.20 6.98 -14.78
C PHE A 106 10.77 7.21 -16.22
N HIS A 107 10.05 8.30 -16.51
CA HIS A 107 9.73 8.68 -17.89
C HIS A 107 11.02 8.80 -18.71
N LYS A 108 12.00 9.58 -18.24
CA LYS A 108 13.29 9.74 -18.92
C LYS A 108 14.05 8.42 -19.08
N ALA A 109 13.96 7.51 -18.11
CA ALA A 109 14.62 6.22 -18.19
C ALA A 109 13.95 5.31 -19.25
N ILE A 110 12.62 5.30 -19.31
CA ILE A 110 11.85 4.55 -20.30
C ILE A 110 12.15 5.10 -21.70
N ASP A 111 12.10 6.42 -21.88
CA ASP A 111 12.38 7.07 -23.16
C ASP A 111 13.76 6.67 -23.68
N ARG A 112 14.80 6.75 -22.84
CA ARG A 112 16.17 6.32 -23.22
C ARG A 112 16.25 4.86 -23.64
N VAL A 113 15.54 3.96 -22.96
CA VAL A 113 15.55 2.53 -23.29
C VAL A 113 14.86 2.28 -24.63
N CYS A 114 13.71 2.94 -24.86
CA CYS A 114 13.00 2.88 -26.13
C CYS A 114 13.85 3.44 -27.27
N ASP A 115 14.43 4.64 -27.09
CA ASP A 115 15.28 5.29 -28.09
C ASP A 115 16.49 4.42 -28.45
N ALA A 116 17.12 3.79 -27.45
CA ALA A 116 18.23 2.88 -27.68
C ALA A 116 17.81 1.61 -28.45
N MET A 117 16.63 1.06 -28.17
CA MET A 117 16.09 -0.08 -28.93
C MET A 117 15.80 0.31 -30.38
N LEU A 118 15.18 1.48 -30.60
CA LEU A 118 14.86 1.98 -31.93
C LEU A 118 16.13 2.26 -32.74
N SER A 119 17.10 2.95 -32.16
CA SER A 119 18.38 3.22 -32.82
C SER A 119 19.13 1.93 -33.19
N LYS A 120 19.10 0.93 -32.30
CA LYS A 120 19.67 -0.39 -32.62
C LYS A 120 18.95 -1.06 -33.79
N LEU A 121 17.62 -1.03 -33.80
CA LEU A 121 16.82 -1.58 -34.89
C LEU A 121 17.15 -0.90 -36.22
N GLU A 122 17.21 0.43 -36.23
CA GLU A 122 17.58 1.22 -37.40
C GLU A 122 18.96 0.80 -37.94
N THR A 123 19.97 0.73 -37.09
CA THR A 123 21.33 0.32 -37.50
C THR A 123 21.38 -1.10 -38.08
N GLU A 124 20.67 -2.07 -37.48
CA GLU A 124 20.65 -3.44 -37.98
C GLU A 124 19.90 -3.55 -39.33
N VAL A 125 18.84 -2.77 -39.51
CA VAL A 125 18.09 -2.71 -40.76
C VAL A 125 18.91 -2.03 -41.86
N GLU A 126 19.58 -0.91 -41.57
CA GLU A 126 20.46 -0.22 -42.50
C GLU A 126 21.58 -1.14 -42.98
N ARG A 127 22.26 -1.83 -42.06
CA ARG A 127 23.32 -2.78 -42.41
C ARG A 127 22.81 -3.94 -43.26
N GLU A 128 21.61 -4.45 -42.97
CA GLU A 128 21.02 -5.51 -43.80
C GLU A 128 20.61 -4.99 -45.18
N GLN A 129 20.12 -3.74 -45.29
CA GLN A 129 19.82 -3.12 -46.58
C GLN A 129 21.08 -2.95 -47.43
N GLU A 130 22.18 -2.46 -46.85
CA GLU A 130 23.48 -2.37 -47.53
C GLU A 130 23.92 -3.74 -48.06
N ARG A 131 23.89 -4.76 -47.20
CA ARG A 131 24.23 -6.15 -47.59
C ARG A 131 23.34 -6.66 -48.72
N VAL A 132 22.03 -6.41 -48.66
CA VAL A 132 21.08 -6.83 -49.70
C VAL A 132 21.36 -6.14 -51.04
N VAL A 133 21.73 -4.86 -51.02
CA VAL A 133 22.12 -4.12 -52.23
C VAL A 133 23.40 -4.70 -52.82
N GLU A 134 24.43 -4.93 -52.00
CA GLU A 134 25.69 -5.54 -52.46
C GLU A 134 25.48 -6.94 -53.07
N ASP A 135 24.69 -7.78 -52.40
CA ASP A 135 24.32 -9.11 -52.90
C ASP A 135 23.55 -9.03 -54.22
N LYS A 136 22.60 -8.09 -54.31
CA LYS A 136 21.81 -7.88 -55.53
C LYS A 136 22.73 -7.49 -56.69
N ASP A 137 23.61 -6.52 -56.50
CA ASP A 137 24.53 -6.06 -57.54
C ASP A 137 25.49 -7.19 -57.97
N ALA A 138 25.91 -8.05 -57.04
CA ALA A 138 26.70 -9.24 -57.36
C ALA A 138 25.90 -10.23 -58.22
N VAL A 139 24.66 -10.55 -57.84
CA VAL A 139 23.77 -11.44 -58.60
C VAL A 139 23.53 -10.89 -60.01
N GLU A 140 23.30 -9.58 -60.16
CA GLU A 140 23.09 -8.94 -61.47
C GLU A 140 24.33 -9.07 -62.38
N ARG A 141 25.54 -8.89 -61.83
CA ARG A 141 26.80 -9.08 -62.57
C ARG A 141 27.00 -10.54 -63.01
N ASP A 142 26.72 -11.49 -62.12
CA ASP A 142 26.85 -12.92 -62.41
C ASP A 142 25.81 -13.36 -63.45
N MET A 143 24.57 -12.86 -63.33
CA MET A 143 23.50 -13.10 -64.30
C MET A 143 23.86 -12.56 -65.69
N LEU A 144 24.45 -11.36 -65.77
CA LEU A 144 24.90 -10.80 -67.05
C LEU A 144 25.99 -11.67 -67.70
N THR A 145 26.96 -12.10 -66.90
CA THR A 145 28.05 -12.98 -67.33
C THR A 145 27.52 -14.34 -67.82
N LEU A 146 26.57 -14.93 -67.08
CA LEU A 146 25.93 -16.18 -67.47
C LEU A 146 25.11 -16.00 -68.75
N SER A 147 24.37 -14.91 -68.87
CA SER A 147 23.55 -14.60 -70.05
C SER A 147 24.41 -14.45 -71.31
N GLN A 148 25.57 -13.79 -71.20
CA GLN A 148 26.54 -13.69 -72.28
C GLN A 148 27.08 -15.07 -72.68
N LYS A 149 27.49 -15.90 -71.70
CA LYS A 149 27.96 -17.26 -71.95
C LYS A 149 26.92 -18.12 -72.65
N ILE A 150 25.65 -18.02 -72.25
CA ILE A 150 24.52 -18.71 -72.87
C ILE A 150 24.32 -18.21 -74.31
N ALA A 151 24.32 -16.89 -74.53
CA ALA A 151 24.14 -16.31 -75.85
C ALA A 151 25.24 -16.76 -76.83
N THR A 152 26.50 -16.75 -76.41
CA THR A 152 27.62 -17.26 -77.21
C THR A 152 27.48 -18.75 -77.52
N ALA A 153 27.05 -19.55 -76.54
CA ALA A 153 26.82 -20.98 -76.74
C ALA A 153 25.67 -21.25 -77.73
N ASN A 154 24.55 -20.53 -77.61
CA ASN A 154 23.42 -20.63 -78.53
C ASN A 154 23.82 -20.22 -79.95
N GLN A 155 24.54 -19.12 -80.10
CA GLN A 155 25.00 -18.67 -81.42
C GLN A 155 25.91 -19.72 -82.09
N MET A 156 26.81 -20.35 -81.34
CA MET A 156 27.65 -21.42 -81.86
C MET A 156 26.83 -22.68 -82.19
N ALA A 157 25.82 -23.02 -81.39
CA ALA A 157 24.99 -24.20 -81.60
C ALA A 157 24.05 -24.05 -82.82
N ASP A 158 23.47 -22.87 -83.01
CA ASP A 158 22.46 -22.62 -84.04
C ASP A 158 23.07 -22.25 -85.41
N PHE A 159 24.21 -21.54 -85.41
CA PHE A 159 24.79 -20.96 -86.62
C PHE A 159 26.28 -21.28 -86.84
N GLY A 160 26.93 -21.99 -85.92
CA GLY A 160 28.34 -22.38 -86.06
C GLY A 160 28.54 -23.46 -87.13
N SER A 161 29.65 -23.41 -87.85
CA SER A 161 30.02 -24.50 -88.77
C SER A 161 30.44 -25.75 -87.99
N ASP A 162 30.23 -26.94 -88.57
CA ASP A 162 30.56 -28.23 -87.93
C ASP A 162 32.00 -28.29 -87.38
N ILE A 163 32.95 -27.69 -88.12
CA ILE A 163 34.36 -27.62 -87.73
C ILE A 163 34.56 -26.73 -86.49
N GLU A 164 33.92 -25.57 -86.44
CA GLU A 164 34.06 -24.62 -85.32
C GLU A 164 33.40 -25.16 -84.04
N VAL A 165 32.23 -25.78 -84.17
CA VAL A 165 31.52 -26.43 -83.06
C VAL A 165 32.39 -27.51 -82.43
N VAL A 166 32.98 -28.40 -83.24
CA VAL A 166 33.84 -29.48 -82.73
C VAL A 166 35.13 -28.92 -82.12
N ARG A 167 35.74 -27.91 -82.76
CA ARG A 167 36.98 -27.28 -82.29
C ARG A 167 36.80 -26.61 -80.92
N CYS A 168 35.71 -25.87 -80.74
CA CYS A 168 35.45 -25.10 -79.52
C CYS A 168 34.64 -25.88 -78.45
N ARG A 169 34.29 -27.15 -78.72
CA ARG A 169 33.36 -27.92 -77.87
C ARG A 169 33.77 -27.96 -76.40
N HIS A 170 35.06 -28.12 -76.13
CA HIS A 170 35.54 -28.35 -74.78
C HIS A 170 35.46 -27.06 -73.95
N ASP A 171 35.79 -25.93 -74.57
CA ASP A 171 35.78 -24.62 -73.93
C ASP A 171 34.36 -24.15 -73.64
N ILE A 172 33.43 -24.31 -74.59
CA ILE A 172 32.02 -23.93 -74.41
C ILE A 172 31.36 -24.80 -73.34
N LEU A 173 31.50 -26.13 -73.42
CA LEU A 173 30.93 -27.04 -72.44
C LEU A 173 31.57 -26.87 -71.05
N GLY A 174 32.88 -26.62 -70.99
CA GLY A 174 33.60 -26.33 -69.75
C GLY A 174 33.11 -25.04 -69.10
N SER A 175 33.00 -23.96 -69.87
CA SER A 175 32.52 -22.65 -69.42
C SER A 175 31.10 -22.71 -68.86
N LEU A 176 30.18 -23.42 -69.54
CA LEU A 176 28.80 -23.60 -69.09
C LEU A 176 28.69 -24.49 -67.84
N LYS A 177 29.52 -25.54 -67.71
CA LYS A 177 29.53 -26.40 -66.51
C LYS A 177 30.04 -25.66 -65.27
N LEU A 178 31.01 -24.78 -65.43
CA LEU A 178 31.61 -24.01 -64.33
C LEU A 178 30.74 -22.83 -63.89
N ALA A 179 29.81 -22.36 -64.73
CA ALA A 179 28.98 -21.19 -64.43
C ALA A 179 27.95 -21.39 -63.30
N LYS A 180 27.83 -22.59 -62.72
CA LYS A 180 26.87 -22.94 -61.66
C LYS A 180 27.48 -23.04 -60.24
N LYS A 181 28.75 -22.68 -60.03
CA LYS A 181 29.49 -23.06 -58.81
C LYS A 181 29.46 -22.06 -57.66
N GLU A 182 29.11 -20.80 -57.89
CA GLU A 182 29.02 -19.80 -56.82
C GLU A 182 27.57 -19.33 -56.69
N VAL A 183 27.04 -19.45 -55.46
CA VAL A 183 25.65 -19.14 -55.13
C VAL A 183 25.65 -17.92 -54.20
N PRO A 184 25.06 -16.79 -54.61
CA PRO A 184 24.96 -15.61 -53.77
C PRO A 184 24.28 -15.89 -52.42
N LEU A 185 24.68 -15.17 -51.37
CA LEU A 185 24.12 -15.31 -50.02
C LEU A 185 22.59 -15.16 -50.01
N SER A 186 22.04 -14.25 -50.81
CA SER A 186 20.59 -14.09 -51.02
C SER A 186 19.85 -15.37 -51.44
N MET A 187 20.53 -16.31 -52.09
CA MET A 187 19.97 -17.59 -52.54
C MET A 187 20.12 -18.72 -51.51
N THR A 188 20.79 -18.47 -50.38
CA THR A 188 20.96 -19.45 -49.29
C THR A 188 19.79 -19.48 -48.30
N GLY A 189 18.85 -18.53 -48.41
CA GLY A 189 17.70 -18.40 -47.52
C GLY A 189 17.99 -17.64 -46.21
N ILE A 190 19.22 -17.18 -46.00
CA ILE A 190 19.60 -16.35 -44.84
C ILE A 190 18.97 -14.96 -44.98
N LYS A 191 18.21 -14.53 -43.95
CA LYS A 191 17.54 -13.24 -43.88
C LYS A 191 17.57 -12.72 -42.45
N LEU A 192 17.60 -11.40 -42.28
CA LEU A 192 17.36 -10.78 -40.97
C LEU A 192 15.92 -11.07 -40.51
N ASN A 193 15.78 -11.64 -39.31
CA ASN A 193 14.49 -11.78 -38.64
C ASN A 193 14.34 -10.69 -37.57
N ILE A 194 13.22 -9.97 -37.59
CA ILE A 194 12.93 -8.87 -36.66
C ILE A 194 11.66 -9.22 -35.90
N GLU A 195 11.78 -9.36 -34.58
CA GLU A 195 10.65 -9.67 -33.70
C GLU A 195 10.75 -8.84 -32.41
N PHE A 196 9.61 -8.33 -31.95
CA PHE A 196 9.51 -7.63 -30.67
C PHE A 196 8.45 -8.32 -29.79
N THR A 197 8.87 -8.83 -28.64
CA THR A 197 7.99 -9.52 -27.68
C THR A 197 7.99 -8.79 -26.34
N PHE A 198 6.84 -8.71 -25.67
CA PHE A 198 6.71 -8.09 -24.35
C PHE A 198 6.00 -9.04 -23.36
N GLN A 199 6.22 -8.83 -22.06
CA GLN A 199 5.60 -9.63 -20.99
C GLN A 199 4.35 -8.95 -20.43
N THR A 200 3.33 -9.73 -20.06
CA THR A 200 2.01 -9.25 -19.59
C THR A 200 1.92 -8.93 -18.09
N GLN A 201 2.89 -9.31 -17.24
CA GLN A 201 2.83 -9.16 -15.77
C GLN A 201 3.54 -7.92 -15.19
N ALA A 202 3.89 -6.93 -16.00
CA ALA A 202 4.78 -5.84 -15.58
C ALA A 202 4.20 -4.87 -14.51
N GLU A 203 2.89 -4.81 -14.30
CA GLU A 203 2.26 -3.86 -13.38
C GLU A 203 2.69 -4.03 -11.91
N MET A 204 2.89 -5.26 -11.45
CA MET A 204 3.33 -5.48 -10.07
C MET A 204 4.71 -4.89 -9.79
N SER A 205 5.63 -4.92 -10.78
CA SER A 205 6.99 -4.40 -10.61
C SER A 205 7.04 -2.87 -10.58
N LEU A 206 6.19 -2.19 -11.36
CA LEU A 206 6.19 -0.73 -11.44
C LEU A 206 5.84 -0.06 -10.11
N ARG A 207 4.90 -0.64 -9.35
CA ARG A 207 4.51 -0.11 -8.04
C ARG A 207 5.67 -0.14 -7.04
N TYR A 208 6.48 -1.20 -7.03
CA TYR A 208 7.68 -1.28 -6.19
C TYR A 208 8.79 -0.33 -6.65
N LEU A 209 8.93 -0.11 -7.95
CA LEU A 209 9.97 0.75 -8.53
C LEU A 209 9.71 2.25 -8.26
N VAL A 210 8.44 2.67 -8.33
CA VAL A 210 8.03 4.06 -8.05
C VAL A 210 8.04 4.36 -6.55
N GLY A 211 7.65 3.40 -5.71
CA GLY A 211 7.65 3.52 -4.25
C GLY A 211 6.25 3.34 -3.65
N ARG A 212 6.20 3.23 -2.32
CA ARG A 212 4.96 2.99 -1.56
C ARG A 212 4.62 4.20 -0.68
N LEU A 213 3.36 4.61 -0.72
CA LEU A 213 2.80 5.55 0.24
C LEU A 213 2.29 4.77 1.47
N SER A 214 2.72 5.17 2.67
CA SER A 214 2.08 4.79 3.93
C SER A 214 1.38 6.00 4.51
N THR A 215 0.18 5.80 5.04
CA THR A 215 -0.64 6.82 5.70
C THR A 215 -1.08 6.33 7.08
N ASP A 216 -0.25 5.50 7.71
CA ASP A 216 -0.61 4.86 8.97
C ASP A 216 -0.76 5.92 10.07
N LEU A 217 -1.87 5.86 10.80
CA LEU A 217 -2.05 6.69 11.98
C LEU A 217 -1.03 6.26 13.01
N THR A 218 -0.21 7.20 13.47
CA THR A 218 0.66 6.92 14.62
C THR A 218 -0.24 6.79 15.85
N PRO A 219 -0.24 5.64 16.55
CA PRO A 219 -0.98 5.52 17.79
C PRO A 219 -0.45 6.54 18.80
N PRO A 220 -1.26 6.93 19.80
CA PRO A 220 -0.80 7.87 20.83
C PRO A 220 0.47 7.32 21.51
N ARG A 221 1.32 8.22 22.01
CA ARG A 221 2.72 7.98 22.46
C ARG A 221 2.97 6.79 23.41
N TYR A 222 1.96 6.09 23.92
CA TYR A 222 2.11 4.92 24.78
C TYR A 222 2.33 3.60 24.03
N ILE A 223 2.20 3.54 22.69
CA ILE A 223 2.56 2.35 21.90
C ILE A 223 3.60 2.73 20.83
N SER A 224 4.86 2.37 21.04
CA SER A 224 5.90 2.43 20.00
C SER A 224 6.00 1.08 19.28
N VAL A 225 5.74 1.06 17.98
CA VAL A 225 5.95 -0.13 17.14
C VAL A 225 7.17 0.11 16.25
N SER A 226 8.04 -0.88 16.14
CA SER A 226 9.17 -0.88 15.20
C SER A 226 9.12 -2.16 14.37
N GLU A 227 9.36 -2.07 13.06
CA GLU A 227 9.50 -3.26 12.22
C GLU A 227 10.71 -4.07 12.69
N VAL A 228 10.47 -5.31 13.12
CA VAL A 228 11.54 -6.22 13.58
C VAL A 228 12.13 -7.00 12.41
N ALA A 229 11.30 -7.48 11.48
CA ALA A 229 11.71 -8.18 10.28
C ALA A 229 10.57 -8.25 9.24
N THR A 230 10.94 -8.31 7.96
CA THR A 230 10.04 -8.64 6.84
C THR A 230 10.58 -9.85 6.10
N PHE A 231 9.75 -10.87 5.93
CA PHE A 231 10.13 -12.11 5.26
C PHE A 231 8.95 -12.71 4.48
N ARG A 232 9.27 -13.61 3.54
CA ARG A 232 8.28 -14.33 2.74
C ARG A 232 8.09 -15.73 3.33
N VAL A 233 6.83 -16.12 3.54
CA VAL A 233 6.42 -17.41 4.15
C VAL A 233 6.71 -18.58 3.20
N GLU A 234 6.38 -18.46 1.91
CA GLU A 234 6.66 -19.45 0.87
C GLU A 234 6.90 -18.78 -0.51
N ASN A 235 7.49 -19.51 -1.47
CA ASN A 235 7.57 -19.10 -2.89
C ASN A 235 6.22 -19.27 -3.62
N THR A 236 5.12 -18.93 -2.96
CA THR A 236 3.76 -19.07 -3.51
C THR A 236 3.14 -17.69 -3.73
N SER A 237 2.16 -17.63 -4.65
CA SER A 237 1.25 -16.49 -4.81
C SER A 237 0.14 -16.46 -3.75
N ASP A 238 0.20 -17.35 -2.76
CA ASP A 238 -0.87 -17.54 -1.79
C ASP A 238 -0.89 -16.42 -0.76
N VAL A 239 -2.10 -16.04 -0.33
CA VAL A 239 -2.33 -14.95 0.64
C VAL A 239 -2.14 -15.47 2.06
N ILE A 240 -1.44 -14.71 2.90
CA ILE A 240 -1.41 -14.95 4.35
C ILE A 240 -2.79 -14.61 4.91
N ASN A 241 -3.53 -15.60 5.38
CA ASN A 241 -4.89 -15.40 5.87
C ASN A 241 -4.96 -15.19 7.39
N SER A 242 -3.98 -15.68 8.16
CA SER A 242 -3.96 -15.45 9.61
C SER A 242 -2.56 -15.59 10.22
N ILE A 243 -2.29 -14.78 11.25
CA ILE A 243 -1.08 -14.83 12.07
C ILE A 243 -1.48 -14.72 13.54
N CYS A 244 -0.88 -15.53 14.42
CA CYS A 244 -1.04 -15.38 15.87
C CYS A 244 0.29 -15.58 16.62
N PRO A 245 0.47 -14.93 17.78
CA PRO A 245 1.71 -15.03 18.54
C PRO A 245 1.87 -16.41 19.20
N SER A 246 3.11 -16.84 19.35
CA SER A 246 3.51 -18.02 20.13
C SER A 246 4.52 -17.60 21.22
N MET A 247 5.11 -18.56 21.93
CA MET A 247 6.18 -18.30 22.90
C MET A 247 7.52 -18.02 22.18
N ASP A 248 8.47 -17.43 22.91
CA ASP A 248 9.86 -17.22 22.48
C ASP A 248 10.02 -16.39 21.19
N ASP A 249 9.30 -15.28 21.06
CA ASP A 249 9.33 -14.42 19.87
C ASP A 249 9.00 -15.16 18.55
N LYS A 250 8.11 -16.16 18.61
CA LYS A 250 7.64 -16.90 17.43
C LYS A 250 6.20 -16.55 17.09
N CYS A 251 5.81 -16.79 15.85
CA CYS A 251 4.42 -16.65 15.41
C CYS A 251 3.99 -17.84 14.55
N TRP A 252 2.73 -18.21 14.68
CA TRP A 252 2.09 -19.14 13.76
C TRP A 252 1.47 -18.37 12.60
N VAL A 253 1.63 -18.90 11.39
CA VAL A 253 1.14 -18.31 10.16
C VAL A 253 0.35 -19.36 9.38
N ALA A 254 -0.87 -19.00 8.98
CA ALA A 254 -1.69 -19.74 8.03
C ALA A 254 -1.66 -19.03 6.67
N CYS A 255 -1.53 -19.82 5.60
CA CYS A 255 -1.42 -19.30 4.24
C CYS A 255 -2.32 -20.09 3.27
N GLY A 256 -3.02 -19.37 2.40
CA GLY A 256 -3.78 -19.93 1.29
C GLY A 256 -4.95 -20.85 1.69
N TRP A 257 -5.52 -20.69 2.89
CA TRP A 257 -6.58 -21.56 3.41
C TRP A 257 -6.23 -23.05 3.36
N LYS A 258 -4.94 -23.38 3.48
CA LYS A 258 -4.48 -24.77 3.53
C LYS A 258 -4.66 -25.35 4.93
N SER A 259 -4.53 -26.66 5.02
CA SER A 259 -4.56 -27.35 6.32
C SER A 259 -3.31 -27.18 7.17
N GLU A 260 -2.27 -26.58 6.60
CA GLU A 260 -0.98 -26.44 7.24
C GLU A 260 -0.82 -25.05 7.84
N VAL A 261 -0.26 -25.03 9.05
CA VAL A 261 0.17 -23.82 9.75
C VAL A 261 1.68 -23.91 10.01
N PHE A 262 2.33 -22.77 9.91
CA PHE A 262 3.79 -22.67 9.94
C PHE A 262 4.23 -21.83 11.13
N LEU A 263 5.19 -22.30 11.90
CA LEU A 263 5.80 -21.57 13.00
C LEU A 263 7.06 -20.88 12.49
N PHE A 264 7.12 -19.57 12.61
CA PHE A 264 8.29 -18.76 12.29
C PHE A 264 8.88 -18.16 13.55
N ASP A 265 10.19 -17.95 13.54
CA ASP A 265 10.84 -17.06 14.51
C ASP A 265 10.75 -15.59 14.08
N ARG A 266 11.18 -14.69 14.96
CA ARG A 266 11.23 -13.24 14.71
C ARG A 266 12.09 -12.80 13.52
N PHE A 267 12.91 -13.68 12.95
CA PHE A 267 13.77 -13.39 11.79
C PHE A 267 13.22 -14.00 10.50
N GLY A 268 12.07 -14.66 10.56
CA GLY A 268 11.43 -15.29 9.41
C GLY A 268 11.95 -16.66 9.05
N GLN A 269 12.71 -17.31 9.94
CA GLN A 269 13.10 -18.69 9.75
C GLN A 269 11.93 -19.60 10.15
N ARG A 270 11.55 -20.50 9.24
CA ARG A 270 10.52 -21.51 9.52
C ARG A 270 11.07 -22.55 10.49
N VAL A 271 10.55 -22.56 11.70
CA VAL A 271 10.90 -23.49 12.78
C VAL A 271 10.13 -24.81 12.64
N ARG A 272 8.86 -24.75 12.26
CA ARG A 272 7.99 -25.94 12.23
C ARG A 272 6.82 -25.81 11.26
N THR A 273 6.34 -26.94 10.75
CA THR A 273 5.07 -27.05 10.04
C THR A 273 4.14 -28.00 10.79
N LYS A 274 2.85 -27.69 10.83
CA LYS A 274 1.83 -28.54 11.43
C LYS A 274 0.58 -28.59 10.55
N SER A 275 0.16 -29.80 10.18
CA SER A 275 -1.14 -30.01 9.54
C SER A 275 -2.25 -30.18 10.59
N LEU A 276 -3.35 -29.48 10.38
CA LEU A 276 -4.58 -29.50 11.19
C LEU A 276 -5.72 -30.30 10.51
N GLY A 277 -5.47 -30.81 9.31
CA GLY A 277 -6.33 -31.76 8.58
C GLY A 277 -7.39 -31.15 7.66
N ARG A 278 -7.73 -29.87 7.82
CA ARG A 278 -8.65 -29.08 6.97
C ARG A 278 -8.23 -27.62 6.93
N ASP A 279 -8.82 -26.86 6.02
CA ASP A 279 -8.61 -25.43 5.83
C ASP A 279 -8.67 -24.64 7.15
N VAL A 280 -7.77 -23.67 7.24
CA VAL A 280 -7.59 -22.81 8.40
C VAL A 280 -7.94 -21.40 7.96
N ASP A 281 -9.05 -20.85 8.47
CA ASP A 281 -9.46 -19.48 8.17
C ASP A 281 -8.76 -18.47 9.07
N CYS A 282 -8.81 -18.70 10.39
CA CYS A 282 -8.21 -17.82 11.39
C CYS A 282 -7.61 -18.63 12.55
N LEU A 283 -6.51 -18.10 13.08
CA LEU A 283 -5.82 -18.56 14.27
C LEU A 283 -5.89 -17.47 15.33
N ALA A 284 -6.17 -17.87 16.57
CA ALA A 284 -6.01 -17.01 17.74
C ALA A 284 -5.43 -17.81 18.90
N ILE A 285 -4.65 -17.18 19.76
CA ILE A 285 -4.11 -17.79 20.97
C ILE A 285 -4.42 -16.84 22.14
N ASP A 286 -5.07 -17.36 23.17
CA ASP A 286 -5.37 -16.60 24.39
C ASP A 286 -4.16 -16.55 25.35
N SER A 287 -4.30 -15.79 26.43
CA SER A 287 -3.28 -15.66 27.48
C SER A 287 -2.96 -17.00 28.16
N ASP A 288 -3.95 -17.87 28.34
CA ASP A 288 -3.79 -19.21 28.90
C ASP A 288 -3.08 -20.20 27.97
N GLY A 289 -2.90 -19.85 26.70
CA GLY A 289 -2.27 -20.70 25.70
C GLY A 289 -3.20 -21.74 25.09
N ASN A 290 -4.50 -21.51 25.10
CA ASN A 290 -5.40 -22.23 24.21
C ASN A 290 -5.34 -21.59 22.82
N ALA A 291 -5.15 -22.44 21.82
CA ALA A 291 -5.18 -22.02 20.43
C ALA A 291 -6.55 -22.33 19.82
N TYR A 292 -7.12 -21.37 19.09
CA TYR A 292 -8.40 -21.48 18.44
C TYR A 292 -8.22 -21.41 16.93
N VAL A 293 -8.95 -22.28 16.22
CA VAL A 293 -8.89 -22.42 14.77
C VAL A 293 -10.30 -22.40 14.23
N SER A 294 -10.63 -21.41 13.40
CA SER A 294 -11.87 -21.43 12.60
C SER A 294 -11.65 -22.21 11.32
N CYS A 295 -12.66 -23.00 10.96
CA CYS A 295 -12.70 -23.77 9.73
C CYS A 295 -14.10 -23.59 9.13
N ARG A 296 -14.18 -22.84 8.02
CA ARG A 296 -15.44 -22.51 7.36
C ARG A 296 -16.09 -23.75 6.76
N GLU A 297 -15.33 -24.64 6.14
CA GLU A 297 -15.85 -25.87 5.52
C GLU A 297 -16.49 -26.82 6.55
N GLU A 298 -15.94 -26.90 7.75
CA GLU A 298 -16.49 -27.76 8.81
C GLU A 298 -17.54 -27.09 9.69
N HIS A 299 -17.86 -25.80 9.46
CA HIS A 299 -18.76 -25.04 10.32
C HIS A 299 -18.36 -25.17 11.80
N SER A 300 -17.07 -24.98 12.10
CA SER A 300 -16.58 -25.17 13.46
C SER A 300 -15.41 -24.27 13.85
N VAL A 301 -15.33 -24.02 15.15
CA VAL A 301 -14.15 -23.48 15.84
C VAL A 301 -13.59 -24.57 16.74
N LYS A 302 -12.32 -24.91 16.54
CA LYS A 302 -11.63 -25.95 17.30
C LYS A 302 -10.65 -25.32 18.28
N ARG A 303 -10.64 -25.82 19.52
CA ARG A 303 -9.64 -25.48 20.53
C ARG A 303 -8.53 -26.53 20.55
N PHE A 304 -7.29 -26.10 20.58
CA PHE A 304 -6.08 -26.90 20.71
C PHE A 304 -5.21 -26.37 21.86
N ASP A 305 -4.19 -27.14 22.23
CA ASP A 305 -3.04 -26.56 22.95
C ASP A 305 -2.29 -25.53 22.09
N ARG A 306 -1.52 -24.64 22.73
CA ARG A 306 -0.71 -23.58 22.10
C ARG A 306 0.14 -24.02 20.89
N ASN A 307 0.56 -25.28 20.88
CA ASN A 307 1.44 -25.84 19.86
C ASN A 307 0.69 -26.67 18.81
N PHE A 308 -0.64 -26.61 18.82
CA PHE A 308 -1.56 -27.38 17.98
C PHE A 308 -1.30 -28.89 18.03
N ARG A 309 -0.76 -29.43 19.14
CA ARG A 309 -0.41 -30.86 19.22
C ARG A 309 -1.65 -31.70 19.49
N ARG A 310 -2.51 -31.25 20.39
CA ARG A 310 -3.72 -31.93 20.84
C ARG A 310 -4.94 -31.02 20.67
N ARG A 311 -5.98 -31.56 20.02
CA ARG A 311 -7.31 -30.94 19.98
C ARG A 311 -8.01 -31.19 21.32
N MET A 312 -8.57 -30.13 21.90
CA MET A 312 -9.18 -30.13 23.22
C MET A 312 -10.70 -29.98 23.17
N ALA A 313 -11.23 -29.25 22.20
CA ALA A 313 -12.68 -29.07 22.02
C ALA A 313 -13.01 -28.69 20.58
N THR A 314 -14.28 -28.85 20.21
CA THR A 314 -14.87 -28.34 18.96
C THR A 314 -16.20 -27.67 19.31
N LEU A 315 -16.40 -26.48 18.78
CA LEU A 315 -17.66 -25.73 18.85
C LEU A 315 -18.18 -25.60 17.43
N ASN A 316 -19.42 -26.03 17.18
CA ASN A 316 -20.02 -25.90 15.86
C ASN A 316 -20.62 -24.50 15.72
N ILE A 317 -20.20 -23.76 14.70
CA ILE A 317 -20.63 -22.40 14.38
C ILE A 317 -20.78 -22.33 12.88
N GLU A 318 -21.86 -21.72 12.36
CA GLU A 318 -22.00 -21.56 10.92
C GLU A 318 -21.02 -20.51 10.37
N TYR A 319 -20.18 -20.93 9.42
CA TYR A 319 -19.25 -20.08 8.67
C TYR A 319 -18.32 -19.18 9.50
N PRO A 320 -17.58 -19.71 10.50
CA PRO A 320 -16.70 -18.92 11.32
C PRO A 320 -15.52 -18.41 10.48
N ARG A 321 -15.20 -17.12 10.59
CA ARG A 321 -14.04 -16.50 9.92
C ARG A 321 -13.04 -15.99 10.94
N GLY A 322 -13.18 -14.74 11.39
CA GLY A 322 -12.26 -14.13 12.34
C GLY A 322 -12.48 -14.60 13.77
N ILE A 323 -11.39 -14.82 14.50
CA ILE A 323 -11.39 -15.07 15.94
C ILE A 323 -10.51 -13.99 16.57
N ALA A 324 -11.03 -13.33 17.61
CA ALA A 324 -10.25 -12.47 18.48
C ALA A 324 -10.37 -12.98 19.91
N THR A 325 -9.25 -12.95 20.62
CA THR A 325 -9.20 -13.28 22.05
C THR A 325 -9.05 -11.98 22.82
N THR A 326 -9.86 -11.80 23.86
CA THR A 326 -9.68 -10.72 24.83
C THR A 326 -9.04 -11.32 26.08
N ASN A 327 -8.32 -10.50 26.84
CA ASN A 327 -8.03 -10.82 28.23
C ASN A 327 -9.17 -10.19 29.04
N ASP A 328 -10.26 -10.92 29.22
CA ASP A 328 -11.26 -10.55 30.22
C ASP A 328 -10.72 -11.01 31.57
N ASN A 329 -10.53 -10.06 32.48
CA ASN A 329 -10.50 -10.34 33.92
C ASN A 329 -11.94 -10.51 34.42
#